data_AF-A0ABD3MKY2-F1
#
_entry.id   AF-A0ABD3MKY2-F1
#
_cell.length_a   1.000
_cell.length_b   1.000
_cell.length_c   1.000
_cell.angle_alpha   90.00
_cell.angle_beta   90.00
_cell.angle_gamma   90.00
#
_symmetry.space_group_name_H-M   'P 1'
#
loop_
_entity.id
_entity.type
_entity.pdbx_description
1 polymer ?
#
loop_
_entity_poly.entity_id
_entity_poly.type
_entity_poly.pdbx_seq_one_letter_code
_entity_poly.pdbx_strand_id
1 'polypeptide(L)'
;DAYASPSMTSIRHHRWSSSSRLLFSTAAASGADVASSPSGSTTAIKAESSTSTTTLTTPITPTTISEENITTRDLLSLDYIRSTLIRQEETIIFALIERAQFRLNDVVYKVGGVPGLGVPPGSSSINSSPKSADGDGEEEQQEKLSFLDFMFIGTEALHSIVRRYESPEEHAFFPSRLPKRSNSLAELEYPDLLSNDNAINQLNWNKILYEKYLNVVLPAITEKGDDEQYGSTVLADIAALQALSKRIHYGKFVAESKYRSNPTGFQQLVDDGDAEGVMKLLTNSAVEEQVLTRARLKARTYGREPSMSVTTNGEGGDCAAAKDEENEEEGKVDPLIIESIYRQLIIPMTKDIEVAYLFLRCGREPPAEFASDRMSVDVTELSPR
;
A
#
# COMPACT_ATOMS: atom_id res chain seq x y z
N ASP A 1 56.19 12.00 -53.17
CA ASP A 1 56.04 13.35 -52.58
C ASP A 1 54.75 13.38 -51.79
N ALA A 2 54.69 12.98 -50.51
CA ALA A 2 55.43 13.35 -49.31
C ALA A 2 54.64 14.35 -48.43
N TYR A 3 54.60 13.97 -47.15
CA TYR A 3 54.17 14.66 -45.93
C TYR A 3 52.67 14.71 -45.59
N ALA A 4 52.20 14.41 -44.38
CA ALA A 4 52.66 13.65 -43.19
C ALA A 4 51.52 13.77 -42.14
N SER A 5 51.28 12.71 -41.36
CA SER A 5 50.41 12.71 -40.16
C SER A 5 51.01 13.54 -38.99
N PRO A 6 50.27 13.85 -37.90
CA PRO A 6 50.27 12.90 -36.76
C PRO A 6 48.99 12.81 -35.87
N SER A 7 48.77 11.58 -35.38
CA SER A 7 48.29 11.07 -34.07
C SER A 7 47.16 11.72 -33.22
N MET A 8 46.15 10.87 -32.99
CA MET A 8 45.48 10.50 -31.71
C MET A 8 45.33 11.52 -30.58
N THR A 9 44.07 11.78 -30.18
CA THR A 9 43.70 11.83 -28.75
C THR A 9 42.24 11.36 -28.54
N SER A 10 42.08 10.45 -27.59
CA SER A 10 40.83 9.88 -27.10
C SER A 10 40.01 10.91 -26.30
N ILE A 11 38.71 11.02 -26.53
CA ILE A 11 37.78 11.70 -25.61
C ILE A 11 36.67 10.74 -25.21
N ARG A 12 36.61 10.54 -23.89
CA ARG A 12 35.78 9.61 -23.13
C ARG A 12 34.37 10.16 -22.90
N HIS A 13 33.44 9.22 -22.74
CA HIS A 13 32.12 9.36 -22.15
C HIS A 13 32.07 10.25 -20.89
N HIS A 14 31.13 11.19 -20.87
CA HIS A 14 30.72 11.88 -19.65
C HIS A 14 29.87 10.93 -18.79
N ARG A 15 30.48 10.45 -17.71
CA ARG A 15 29.85 9.73 -16.61
C ARG A 15 29.45 10.78 -15.56
N TRP A 16 28.16 10.96 -15.32
CA TRP A 16 27.68 11.76 -14.18
C TRP A 16 27.89 10.93 -12.91
N SER A 17 28.81 11.36 -12.06
CA SER A 17 29.13 10.73 -10.78
C SER A 17 28.76 11.68 -9.65
N SER A 18 27.81 11.27 -8.83
CA SER A 18 27.49 11.89 -7.54
C SER A 18 28.70 11.86 -6.60
N SER A 19 28.96 12.96 -5.90
CA SER A 19 29.65 12.99 -4.60
C SER A 19 29.60 14.40 -4.00
N SER A 20 28.63 14.66 -3.13
CA SER A 20 28.78 15.70 -2.09
C SER A 20 29.25 15.02 -0.82
N ARG A 21 30.52 15.25 -0.47
CA ARG A 21 31.13 14.82 0.79
C ARG A 21 30.79 15.85 1.87
N LEU A 22 30.17 15.41 2.96
CA LEU A 22 30.16 16.12 4.23
C LEU A 22 31.42 15.75 5.02
N LEU A 23 32.08 16.77 5.56
CA LEU A 23 33.32 16.72 6.32
C LEU A 23 33.08 16.12 7.70
N PHE A 24 33.81 15.04 8.05
CA PHE A 24 34.03 14.61 9.43
C PHE A 24 35.51 14.81 9.77
N SER A 25 35.77 15.57 10.84
CA SER A 25 37.10 15.76 11.41
C SER A 25 37.50 14.57 12.25
N THR A 26 38.73 14.13 12.03
CA THR A 26 39.45 12.99 12.60
C THR A 26 40.02 13.23 14.00
N ALA A 27 40.08 12.17 14.82
CA ALA A 27 41.23 11.79 15.64
C ALA A 27 41.05 10.30 16.03
N ALA A 28 41.77 9.34 15.42
CA ALA A 28 43.11 8.86 15.81
C ALA A 28 43.12 8.25 17.24
N ALA A 29 43.63 7.05 17.54
CA ALA A 29 44.40 6.05 16.83
C ALA A 29 44.23 4.71 17.62
N SER A 30 44.17 3.56 16.94
CA SER A 30 45.20 2.51 16.90
C SER A 30 45.48 1.77 18.22
N GLY A 31 45.36 0.43 18.17
CA GLY A 31 46.08 -0.47 19.07
C GLY A 31 45.33 -1.77 19.37
N ALA A 32 45.69 -2.83 18.65
CA ALA A 32 45.22 -4.20 18.84
C ALA A 32 45.86 -4.86 20.08
N ASP A 33 45.16 -5.86 20.64
CA ASP A 33 45.66 -7.20 21.05
C ASP A 33 44.74 -7.81 22.14
N VAL A 34 43.99 -8.87 21.83
CA VAL A 34 44.30 -10.31 22.02
C VAL A 34 44.03 -10.82 23.46
N ALA A 35 43.05 -11.74 23.49
CA ALA A 35 42.89 -12.93 24.35
C ALA A 35 42.40 -12.85 25.81
N SER A 36 41.48 -13.80 26.04
CA SER A 36 41.29 -14.67 27.21
C SER A 36 40.65 -14.12 28.50
N SER A 37 39.44 -14.63 28.77
CA SER A 37 38.86 -15.00 30.07
C SER A 37 39.91 -15.66 31.01
N PRO A 38 39.77 -15.72 32.36
CA PRO A 38 38.51 -16.05 33.07
C PRO A 38 38.31 -15.51 34.51
N SER A 39 37.11 -15.80 35.05
CA SER A 39 36.78 -16.24 36.44
C SER A 39 37.25 -15.50 37.70
N GLY A 40 36.34 -15.39 38.68
CA GLY A 40 36.63 -15.27 40.12
C GLY A 40 36.19 -13.93 40.70
N SER A 41 34.98 -13.79 41.22
CA SER A 41 34.57 -14.03 42.62
C SER A 41 35.32 -13.19 43.67
N THR A 42 34.51 -12.55 44.52
CA THR A 42 34.70 -12.42 45.99
C THR A 42 34.96 -10.99 46.50
N THR A 43 33.92 -10.50 47.20
CA THR A 43 33.90 -9.65 48.42
C THR A 43 34.53 -8.25 48.35
N ALA A 44 33.72 -7.21 48.58
CA ALA A 44 33.54 -6.54 49.88
C ALA A 44 34.90 -6.13 50.51
N ILE A 45 35.17 -4.84 50.74
CA ILE A 45 34.76 -4.15 51.97
C ILE A 45 35.03 -2.63 51.82
N LYS A 46 33.98 -1.85 52.11
CA LYS A 46 33.89 -0.58 52.86
C LYS A 46 35.20 0.13 53.29
N ALA A 47 35.36 1.40 52.90
CA ALA A 47 35.83 2.46 53.79
C ALA A 47 35.57 3.85 53.19
N GLU A 48 35.03 4.72 54.03
CA GLU A 48 34.51 6.06 53.77
C GLU A 48 35.63 7.10 53.60
N SER A 49 35.36 8.17 52.83
CA SER A 49 35.93 9.50 53.06
C SER A 49 35.10 10.57 52.34
N SER A 50 34.12 11.09 53.08
CA SER A 50 33.78 12.51 53.22
C SER A 50 34.27 13.51 52.15
N THR A 51 33.33 14.12 51.43
CA THR A 51 33.22 15.60 51.39
C THR A 51 31.84 16.03 50.90
N SER A 52 31.19 16.85 51.72
CA SER A 52 29.85 17.40 51.51
C SER A 52 29.90 18.55 50.51
N THR A 53 29.22 18.41 49.37
CA THR A 53 28.85 19.55 48.51
C THR A 53 27.33 19.56 48.35
N THR A 54 26.69 20.45 49.11
CA THR A 54 25.26 20.72 49.03
C THR A 54 24.93 21.33 47.67
N THR A 55 24.30 20.56 46.79
CA THR A 55 23.66 21.07 45.56
C THR A 55 22.15 20.93 45.71
N LEU A 56 21.47 22.08 45.70
CA LEU A 56 20.02 22.17 45.54
C LEU A 56 19.69 21.72 44.12
N THR A 57 19.25 20.47 43.96
CA THR A 57 18.68 19.99 42.70
C THR A 57 17.34 19.33 43.00
N THR A 58 16.27 19.94 42.50
CA THR A 58 14.90 19.42 42.50
C THR A 58 14.88 17.96 42.03
N PRO A 59 14.11 17.04 42.67
CA PRO A 59 13.99 15.68 42.18
C PRO A 59 13.20 15.70 40.87
N ILE A 60 13.90 15.51 39.76
CA ILE A 60 13.30 15.07 38.52
C ILE A 60 12.88 13.63 38.79
N THR A 61 11.59 13.42 39.04
CA THR A 61 11.01 12.07 39.04
C THR A 61 11.28 11.50 37.65
N PRO A 62 12.02 10.38 37.51
CA PRO A 62 12.10 9.71 36.23
C PRO A 62 10.68 9.23 35.94
N THR A 63 10.02 9.91 35.01
CA THR A 63 8.80 9.39 34.41
C THR A 63 9.25 8.12 33.71
N THR A 64 8.98 6.97 34.32
CA THR A 64 9.04 5.69 33.64
C THR A 64 8.09 5.82 32.46
N ILE A 65 8.65 6.09 31.27
CA ILE A 65 7.99 5.82 30.02
C ILE A 65 7.85 4.30 30.02
N SER A 66 6.73 3.80 30.52
CA SER A 66 6.33 2.44 30.26
C SER A 66 6.23 2.33 28.76
N GLU A 67 7.13 1.55 28.15
CA GLU A 67 6.96 1.12 26.77
C GLU A 67 5.63 0.37 26.70
N GLU A 68 4.57 1.07 26.32
CA GLU A 68 3.25 0.46 26.12
C GLU A 68 3.37 -0.47 24.91
N ASN A 69 3.66 -1.73 25.21
CA ASN A 69 3.70 -2.77 24.19
C ASN A 69 2.30 -2.93 23.60
N ILE A 70 2.16 -2.62 22.31
CA ILE A 70 0.91 -2.82 21.57
C ILE A 70 0.57 -4.31 21.59
N THR A 71 -0.59 -4.67 22.12
CA THR A 71 -1.04 -6.07 22.18
C THR A 71 -1.91 -6.44 20.98
N THR A 72 -2.07 -7.74 20.71
CA THR A 72 -3.01 -8.29 19.69
C THR A 72 -4.43 -7.75 19.87
N ARG A 73 -4.85 -7.55 21.12
CA ARG A 73 -6.17 -7.03 21.46
C ARG A 73 -6.33 -5.58 21.06
N ASP A 74 -5.25 -4.78 21.16
CA ASP A 74 -5.26 -3.38 20.76
C ASP A 74 -5.35 -3.26 19.23
N LEU A 75 -4.64 -4.12 18.49
CA LEU A 75 -4.70 -4.18 17.02
C LEU A 75 -6.07 -4.61 16.48
N LEU A 76 -6.81 -5.48 17.18
CA LEU A 76 -8.16 -5.89 16.80
C LEU A 76 -9.28 -5.07 17.44
N SER A 77 -8.92 -4.06 18.24
CA SER A 77 -9.89 -3.14 18.82
C SER A 77 -10.59 -2.37 17.71
N LEU A 78 -11.90 -2.12 17.89
CA LEU A 78 -12.67 -1.36 16.90
C LEU A 78 -12.12 0.06 16.71
N ASP A 79 -11.49 0.64 17.73
CA ASP A 79 -10.91 1.97 17.65
C ASP A 79 -9.63 1.98 16.82
N TYR A 80 -8.74 0.99 17.00
CA TYR A 80 -7.57 0.83 16.15
C TYR A 80 -7.95 0.54 14.70
N ILE A 81 -8.85 -0.42 14.48
CA ILE A 81 -9.35 -0.75 13.14
C ILE A 81 -9.95 0.51 12.49
N ARG A 82 -10.82 1.24 13.19
CA ARG A 82 -11.43 2.47 12.67
C ARG A 82 -10.36 3.50 12.30
N SER A 83 -9.36 3.73 13.15
CA SER A 83 -8.28 4.69 12.88
C SER A 83 -7.46 4.30 11.64
N THR A 84 -7.15 3.00 11.49
CA THR A 84 -6.43 2.48 10.33
C THR A 84 -7.25 2.59 9.05
N LEU A 85 -8.55 2.29 9.09
CA LEU A 85 -9.44 2.46 7.95
C LEU A 85 -9.57 3.91 7.50
N ILE A 86 -9.62 4.87 8.44
CA ILE A 86 -9.65 6.32 8.13
C ILE A 86 -8.36 6.77 7.44
N ARG A 87 -7.20 6.27 7.87
CA ARG A 87 -5.91 6.57 7.25
C ARG A 87 -5.76 5.95 5.86
N GLN A 88 -6.21 4.70 5.69
CA GLN A 88 -6.23 4.05 4.38
C GLN A 88 -7.18 4.78 3.41
N GLU A 89 -8.31 5.28 3.92
CA GLU A 89 -9.25 6.09 3.14
C GLU A 89 -8.57 7.34 2.57
N GLU A 90 -7.79 8.06 3.37
CA GLU A 90 -7.02 9.23 2.90
C GLU A 90 -5.99 8.84 1.84
N THR A 91 -5.28 7.74 2.05
CA THR A 91 -4.26 7.26 1.11
C THR A 91 -4.86 6.93 -0.26
N ILE A 92 -6.04 6.29 -0.28
CA ILE A 92 -6.75 6.00 -1.54
C ILE A 92 -7.16 7.29 -2.24
N ILE A 93 -7.76 8.23 -1.51
CA ILE A 93 -8.24 9.49 -2.10
C ILE A 93 -7.07 10.24 -2.74
N PHE A 94 -5.94 10.37 -2.04
CA PHE A 94 -4.74 10.99 -2.61
C PHE A 94 -4.21 10.23 -3.82
N ALA A 95 -4.09 8.91 -3.76
CA ALA A 95 -3.59 8.11 -4.88
C ALA A 95 -4.47 8.26 -6.14
N LEU A 96 -5.79 8.31 -5.98
CA LEU A 96 -6.72 8.53 -7.10
C LEU A 96 -6.62 9.96 -7.67
N ILE A 97 -6.49 10.97 -6.80
CA ILE A 97 -6.28 12.36 -7.23
C ILE A 97 -4.95 12.51 -7.98
N GLU A 98 -3.87 11.88 -7.49
CA GLU A 98 -2.57 11.88 -8.18
C GLU A 98 -2.63 11.17 -9.52
N ARG A 99 -3.34 10.03 -9.61
CA ARG A 99 -3.51 9.34 -10.90
C ARG A 99 -4.30 10.19 -11.90
N ALA A 100 -5.30 10.92 -11.46
CA ALA A 100 -6.12 11.77 -12.33
C ALA A 100 -5.37 12.95 -12.95
N GLN A 101 -4.16 13.28 -12.48
CA GLN A 101 -3.31 14.31 -13.10
C GLN A 101 -2.81 13.92 -14.49
N PHE A 102 -2.80 12.62 -14.81
CA PHE A 102 -2.38 12.11 -16.11
C PHE A 102 -3.58 11.66 -16.92
N ARG A 103 -3.45 11.74 -18.25
CA ARG A 103 -4.43 11.19 -19.18
C ARG A 103 -4.54 9.67 -19.05
N LEU A 104 -5.52 9.11 -19.75
CA LEU A 104 -5.72 7.66 -19.75
C LEU A 104 -4.46 6.92 -20.20
N ASN A 105 -3.70 7.41 -21.18
CA ASN A 105 -2.44 6.80 -21.63
C ASN A 105 -2.59 5.30 -21.97
N ASP A 106 -3.61 4.99 -22.79
CA ASP A 106 -4.08 3.64 -23.13
C ASP A 106 -2.97 2.66 -23.60
N VAL A 107 -1.85 3.17 -24.13
CA VAL A 107 -0.69 2.35 -24.51
C VAL A 107 -0.08 1.57 -23.34
N VAL A 108 -0.17 2.07 -22.10
CA VAL A 108 0.47 1.44 -20.94
C VAL A 108 -0.24 0.18 -20.47
N TYR A 109 -1.53 0.05 -20.78
CA TYR A 109 -2.38 -1.09 -20.40
C TYR A 109 -2.47 -2.16 -21.48
N LYS A 110 -2.03 -1.86 -22.71
CA LYS A 110 -2.03 -2.81 -23.83
C LYS A 110 -0.81 -3.73 -23.76
N VAL A 111 -1.07 -5.02 -23.91
CA VAL A 111 -0.02 -6.05 -24.04
C VAL A 111 0.84 -5.75 -25.27
N GLY A 112 2.14 -5.53 -25.03
CA GLY A 112 3.07 -5.12 -26.09
C GLY A 112 2.86 -3.70 -26.63
N GLY A 113 2.07 -2.86 -25.93
CA GLY A 113 1.87 -1.46 -26.30
C GLY A 113 3.17 -0.64 -26.21
N VAL A 114 3.97 -0.89 -25.18
CA VAL A 114 5.33 -0.37 -25.06
C VAL A 114 6.31 -1.45 -25.56
N PRO A 115 7.11 -1.17 -26.61
CA PRO A 115 8.04 -2.15 -27.15
C PRO A 115 9.28 -2.31 -26.26
N GLY A 116 9.94 -3.47 -26.37
CA GLY A 116 11.21 -3.71 -25.69
C GLY A 116 11.09 -4.03 -24.19
N LEU A 117 9.89 -4.33 -23.69
CA LEU A 117 9.73 -4.87 -22.34
C LEU A 117 10.33 -6.28 -22.27
N GLY A 118 11.34 -6.43 -21.42
CA GLY A 118 11.97 -7.71 -21.12
C GLY A 118 11.28 -8.46 -19.97
N VAL A 119 12.06 -9.20 -19.20
CA VAL A 119 11.57 -9.81 -17.94
C VAL A 119 11.51 -8.73 -16.85
N PRO A 120 10.40 -8.61 -16.09
CA PRO A 120 10.32 -7.66 -14.99
C PRO A 120 11.45 -7.89 -13.97
N PRO A 121 12.13 -6.82 -13.51
CA PRO A 121 13.25 -6.94 -12.58
C PRO A 121 12.89 -7.71 -11.31
N GLY A 122 13.74 -8.67 -10.92
CA GLY A 122 13.56 -9.46 -9.69
C GLY A 122 12.44 -10.50 -9.73
N SER A 123 11.69 -10.62 -10.83
CA SER A 123 10.60 -11.58 -10.96
C SER A 123 11.06 -12.94 -11.51
N SER A 124 10.29 -13.98 -11.21
CA SER A 124 10.48 -15.30 -11.84
C SER A 124 9.85 -15.30 -13.24
N SER A 125 10.54 -15.85 -14.24
CA SER A 125 9.95 -16.11 -15.56
C SER A 125 9.04 -17.34 -15.49
N ILE A 126 7.82 -17.26 -16.00
CA ILE A 126 6.90 -18.41 -16.09
C ILE A 126 7.35 -19.40 -17.17
N ASN A 127 8.09 -18.95 -18.20
CA ASN A 127 8.41 -19.74 -19.40
C ASN A 127 9.87 -20.22 -19.49
N SER A 128 10.64 -20.22 -18.40
CA SER A 128 11.95 -20.89 -18.42
C SER A 128 11.78 -22.40 -18.26
N SER A 129 11.23 -23.07 -19.27
CA SER A 129 11.44 -24.51 -19.42
C SER A 129 12.95 -24.76 -19.48
N PRO A 130 13.50 -25.79 -18.79
CA PRO A 130 14.91 -26.10 -18.90
C PRO A 130 15.20 -26.45 -20.36
N LYS A 131 16.16 -25.74 -20.97
CA LYS A 131 16.71 -26.08 -22.30
C LYS A 131 16.98 -27.59 -22.33
N SER A 132 16.23 -28.31 -23.14
CA SER A 132 16.68 -29.62 -23.60
C SER A 132 17.93 -29.37 -24.43
N ALA A 133 18.98 -30.15 -24.19
CA ALA A 133 20.33 -29.90 -24.68
C ALA A 133 20.48 -30.08 -26.22
N ASP A 134 19.39 -30.40 -26.91
CA ASP A 134 19.38 -30.66 -28.35
C ASP A 134 18.91 -29.40 -29.06
N GLY A 135 19.88 -28.70 -29.66
CA GLY A 135 19.69 -27.42 -30.28
C GLY A 135 18.84 -27.50 -31.54
N ASP A 136 17.75 -26.75 -31.53
CA ASP A 136 17.19 -26.04 -32.68
C ASP A 136 16.70 -24.69 -32.14
N GLY A 137 17.06 -23.60 -32.81
CA GLY A 137 16.85 -22.23 -32.33
C GLY A 137 15.39 -21.79 -32.36
N GLU A 138 14.60 -22.24 -31.39
CA GLU A 138 13.31 -21.61 -31.10
C GLU A 138 13.57 -20.24 -30.46
N GLU A 139 13.14 -19.17 -31.14
CA GLU A 139 13.08 -17.83 -30.57
C GLU A 139 12.36 -17.92 -29.22
N GLU A 140 13.06 -17.56 -28.12
CA GLU A 140 12.43 -17.43 -26.81
C GLU A 140 11.21 -16.52 -26.99
N GLN A 141 10.00 -17.09 -26.97
CA GLN A 141 8.76 -16.32 -27.03
C GLN A 141 8.68 -15.50 -25.75
N GLN A 142 9.27 -14.32 -25.80
CA GLN A 142 9.26 -13.36 -24.72
C GLN A 142 7.81 -13.03 -24.42
N GLU A 143 7.38 -13.36 -23.20
CA GLU A 143 6.05 -13.10 -22.71
C GLU A 143 5.73 -11.61 -22.91
N LYS A 144 4.72 -11.32 -23.71
CA LYS A 144 4.28 -9.95 -23.94
C LYS A 144 3.46 -9.52 -22.74
N LEU A 145 3.92 -8.50 -22.03
CA LEU A 145 3.23 -7.87 -20.91
C LEU A 145 2.75 -6.48 -21.31
N SER A 146 1.76 -5.95 -20.59
CA SER A 146 1.50 -4.51 -20.61
C SER A 146 2.61 -3.77 -19.84
N PHE A 147 2.74 -2.46 -20.05
CA PHE A 147 3.73 -1.69 -19.28
C PHE A 147 3.37 -1.63 -17.79
N LEU A 148 2.07 -1.56 -17.48
CA LEU A 148 1.57 -1.67 -16.11
C LEU A 148 1.97 -3.03 -15.49
N ASP A 149 1.68 -4.15 -16.14
CA ASP A 149 2.02 -5.49 -15.60
C ASP A 149 3.53 -5.62 -15.39
N PHE A 150 4.34 -5.17 -16.35
CA PHE A 150 5.79 -5.20 -16.26
C PHE A 150 6.30 -4.45 -15.02
N MET A 151 5.85 -3.21 -14.82
CA MET A 151 6.26 -2.40 -13.68
C MET A 151 5.70 -2.92 -12.36
N PHE A 152 4.46 -3.42 -12.36
CA PHE A 152 3.81 -3.90 -11.16
C PHE A 152 4.49 -5.18 -10.66
N ILE A 153 4.70 -6.17 -11.53
CA ILE A 153 5.41 -7.41 -11.20
C ILE A 153 6.82 -7.10 -10.65
N GLY A 154 7.57 -6.18 -11.26
CA GLY A 154 8.90 -5.79 -10.77
C GLY A 154 8.84 -5.11 -9.39
N THR A 155 7.80 -4.30 -9.16
CA THR A 155 7.58 -3.64 -7.86
C THR A 155 7.21 -4.65 -6.78
N GLU A 156 6.35 -5.62 -7.08
CA GLU A 156 6.00 -6.68 -6.13
C GLU A 156 7.20 -7.58 -5.83
N ALA A 157 8.00 -7.90 -6.84
CA ALA A 157 9.25 -8.62 -6.65
C ALA A 157 10.19 -7.86 -5.70
N LEU A 158 10.37 -6.55 -5.87
CA LEU A 158 11.17 -5.73 -4.96
C LEU A 158 10.60 -5.72 -3.53
N HIS A 159 9.29 -5.52 -3.38
CA HIS A 159 8.62 -5.50 -2.08
C HIS A 159 8.62 -6.86 -1.37
N SER A 160 8.68 -7.96 -2.12
CA SER A 160 8.77 -9.31 -1.56
C SER A 160 10.09 -9.53 -0.80
N ILE A 161 11.20 -8.91 -1.24
CA ILE A 161 12.51 -9.01 -0.59
C ILE A 161 12.47 -8.43 0.83
N VAL A 162 11.65 -7.39 1.04
CA VAL A 162 11.40 -6.77 2.35
C VAL A 162 10.16 -7.32 3.05
N ARG A 163 9.64 -8.47 2.58
CA ARG A 163 8.58 -9.25 3.22
C ARG A 163 7.22 -8.59 3.33
N ARG A 164 6.95 -7.66 2.41
CA ARG A 164 5.66 -6.98 2.37
C ARG A 164 4.49 -7.98 2.38
N TYR A 165 4.55 -8.99 1.52
CA TYR A 165 3.48 -9.99 1.34
C TYR A 165 3.51 -11.15 2.35
N GLU A 166 4.39 -11.12 3.35
CA GLU A 166 4.28 -11.96 4.54
C GLU A 166 3.34 -11.33 5.58
N SER A 167 3.06 -10.03 5.45
CA SER A 167 2.10 -9.33 6.30
C SER A 167 0.67 -9.79 5.98
N PRO A 168 -0.17 -10.05 7.00
CA PRO A 168 -1.58 -10.40 6.79
C PRO A 168 -2.41 -9.26 6.15
N GLU A 169 -1.89 -8.03 6.15
CA GLU A 169 -2.56 -6.86 5.56
C GLU A 169 -2.28 -6.67 4.06
N GLU A 170 -1.29 -7.37 3.49
CA GLU A 170 -0.78 -7.09 2.14
C GLU A 170 -1.01 -8.29 1.22
N HIS A 171 -1.63 -8.03 0.06
CA HIS A 171 -1.98 -9.06 -0.93
C HIS A 171 -1.32 -8.72 -2.26
N ALA A 172 -0.58 -9.67 -2.83
CA ALA A 172 0.07 -9.50 -4.14
C ALA A 172 -0.94 -9.61 -5.28
N PHE A 173 -0.76 -8.84 -6.35
CA PHE A 173 -1.54 -8.96 -7.58
C PHE A 173 -1.05 -10.12 -8.44
N PHE A 174 0.26 -10.40 -8.42
CA PHE A 174 0.91 -11.45 -9.18
C PHE A 174 1.66 -12.44 -8.27
N PRO A 175 0.96 -13.17 -7.38
CA PRO A 175 1.59 -14.06 -6.41
C PRO A 175 2.46 -15.16 -7.04
N SER A 176 2.10 -15.62 -8.25
CA SER A 176 2.87 -16.63 -9.00
C SER A 176 4.21 -16.12 -9.53
N ARG A 177 4.41 -14.80 -9.60
CA ARG A 177 5.64 -14.16 -10.12
C ARG A 177 6.62 -13.76 -9.04
N LEU A 178 6.22 -13.82 -7.77
CA LEU A 178 7.08 -13.42 -6.66
C LEU A 178 8.31 -14.34 -6.60
N PRO A 179 9.50 -13.77 -6.34
CA PRO A 179 10.70 -14.57 -6.18
C PRO A 179 10.57 -15.50 -4.97
N LYS A 180 11.15 -16.69 -5.10
CA LYS A 180 11.25 -17.61 -3.96
C LYS A 180 12.14 -16.97 -2.89
N ARG A 181 11.74 -17.14 -1.63
CA ARG A 181 12.38 -16.57 -0.43
C ARG A 181 13.91 -16.57 -0.55
N SER A 182 14.52 -15.39 -0.56
CA SER A 182 15.93 -15.21 -0.27
C SER A 182 16.06 -14.76 1.19
N ASN A 183 16.78 -15.52 2.00
CA ASN A 183 16.87 -15.43 3.48
C ASN A 183 17.52 -14.14 4.04
N SER A 184 17.27 -12.97 3.47
CA SER A 184 17.95 -11.72 3.84
C SER A 184 17.43 -11.08 5.12
N LEU A 185 16.23 -11.43 5.58
CA LEU A 185 15.62 -10.95 6.82
C LEU A 185 15.19 -12.16 7.68
N ALA A 186 15.04 -12.01 9.00
CA ALA A 186 14.67 -13.07 9.97
C ALA A 186 13.17 -13.03 10.33
N GLU A 187 12.45 -14.16 10.23
CA GLU A 187 10.96 -14.24 10.20
C GLU A 187 10.29 -13.43 11.32
N LEU A 188 9.27 -12.65 10.95
CA LEU A 188 8.50 -11.88 11.93
C LEU A 188 7.37 -12.76 12.44
N GLU A 189 7.29 -12.91 13.77
CA GLU A 189 6.12 -13.50 14.40
C GLU A 189 5.03 -12.43 14.50
N TYR A 190 4.05 -12.52 13.61
CA TYR A 190 2.85 -11.69 13.73
C TYR A 190 1.98 -12.25 14.86
N PRO A 191 1.35 -11.38 15.66
CA PRO A 191 0.36 -11.84 16.62
C PRO A 191 -0.76 -12.60 15.88
N ASP A 192 -1.38 -13.59 16.56
CA ASP A 192 -2.47 -14.41 16.02
C ASP A 192 -3.77 -13.58 15.85
N LEU A 193 -3.73 -12.69 14.86
CA LEU A 193 -4.73 -11.67 14.57
C LEU A 193 -5.88 -12.25 13.76
N LEU A 194 -5.56 -13.00 12.72
CA LEU A 194 -6.52 -13.69 11.85
C LEU A 194 -6.39 -15.19 12.07
N SER A 195 -7.45 -15.95 11.77
CA SER A 195 -7.38 -17.41 11.82
C SER A 195 -6.27 -17.95 10.91
N ASN A 196 -5.45 -18.86 11.44
CA ASN A 196 -4.33 -19.52 10.75
C ASN A 196 -4.76 -20.55 9.68
N ASP A 197 -6.02 -20.53 9.25
CA ASP A 197 -6.48 -21.43 8.19
C ASP A 197 -5.81 -21.06 6.86
N ASN A 198 -5.23 -22.07 6.20
CA ASN A 198 -4.62 -21.93 4.89
C ASN A 198 -5.62 -21.38 3.85
N ALA A 199 -6.89 -21.77 3.92
CA ALA A 199 -7.93 -21.27 3.00
C ALA A 199 -8.12 -19.76 3.15
N ILE A 200 -8.08 -19.23 4.38
CA ILE A 200 -8.22 -17.80 4.69
C ILE A 200 -6.99 -17.00 4.22
N ASN A 201 -5.81 -17.60 4.31
CA ASN A 201 -4.57 -16.97 3.85
C ASN A 201 -4.50 -16.87 2.32
N GLN A 202 -5.15 -17.80 1.60
CA GLN A 202 -5.18 -17.80 0.13
C GLN A 202 -6.25 -16.89 -0.48
N LEU A 203 -7.19 -16.39 0.33
CA LEU A 203 -8.21 -15.44 -0.11
C LEU A 203 -7.59 -14.13 -0.62
N ASN A 204 -7.80 -13.84 -1.91
CA ASN A 204 -7.26 -12.66 -2.59
C ASN A 204 -8.16 -12.20 -3.76
N TRP A 205 -8.79 -11.03 -3.62
CA TRP A 205 -9.68 -10.39 -4.62
C TRP A 205 -8.94 -9.47 -5.59
N ASN A 206 -7.61 -9.45 -5.58
CA ASN A 206 -6.84 -8.55 -6.44
C ASN A 206 -7.10 -8.77 -7.93
N LYS A 207 -7.47 -9.99 -8.36
CA LYS A 207 -7.80 -10.25 -9.76
C LYS A 207 -9.01 -9.41 -10.22
N ILE A 208 -10.13 -9.52 -9.52
CA ILE A 208 -11.33 -8.75 -9.85
C ILE A 208 -11.15 -7.25 -9.58
N LEU A 209 -10.40 -6.89 -8.53
CA LEU A 209 -10.04 -5.49 -8.26
C LEU A 209 -9.26 -4.87 -9.43
N TYR A 210 -8.27 -5.61 -9.97
CA TYR A 210 -7.47 -5.16 -11.10
C TYR A 210 -8.34 -4.92 -12.33
N GLU A 211 -9.23 -5.86 -12.65
CA GLU A 211 -10.17 -5.73 -13.77
C GLU A 211 -11.11 -4.53 -13.60
N LYS A 212 -11.66 -4.32 -12.39
CA LYS A 212 -12.55 -3.18 -12.11
C LYS A 212 -11.82 -1.85 -12.09
N TYR A 213 -10.58 -1.83 -11.60
CA TYR A 213 -9.76 -0.63 -11.65
C TYR A 213 -9.56 -0.15 -13.09
N LEU A 214 -9.16 -1.06 -13.99
CA LEU A 214 -8.91 -0.73 -15.39
C LEU A 214 -10.17 -0.35 -16.16
N ASN A 215 -11.28 -1.08 -15.96
CA ASN A 215 -12.47 -0.93 -16.79
C ASN A 215 -13.48 0.09 -16.25
N VAL A 216 -13.45 0.40 -14.95
CA VAL A 216 -14.48 1.21 -14.29
C VAL A 216 -13.87 2.45 -13.63
N VAL A 217 -12.81 2.27 -12.83
CA VAL A 217 -12.22 3.38 -12.07
C VAL A 217 -11.43 4.33 -12.97
N LEU A 218 -10.51 3.80 -13.79
CA LEU A 218 -9.67 4.61 -14.66
C LEU A 218 -10.46 5.48 -15.65
N PRO A 219 -11.47 4.97 -16.39
CA PRO A 219 -12.23 5.79 -17.31
C PRO A 219 -13.06 6.87 -16.62
N ALA A 220 -13.39 6.70 -15.33
CA ALA A 220 -14.16 7.67 -14.56
C ALA A 220 -13.30 8.80 -13.98
N ILE A 221 -12.05 8.53 -13.61
CA ILE A 221 -11.17 9.54 -12.97
C ILE A 221 -10.20 10.22 -13.94
N THR A 222 -10.05 9.73 -15.17
CA THR A 222 -9.07 10.24 -16.14
C THR A 222 -9.72 10.77 -17.41
N GLU A 223 -9.11 11.79 -18.00
CA GLU A 223 -9.47 12.23 -19.34
C GLU A 223 -8.89 11.30 -20.40
N LYS A 224 -9.65 11.09 -21.49
CA LYS A 224 -9.15 10.33 -22.64
C LYS A 224 -8.01 11.07 -23.32
N GLY A 225 -7.04 10.31 -23.80
CA GLY A 225 -5.94 10.81 -24.61
C GLY A 225 -4.59 10.30 -24.12
N ASP A 226 -3.55 10.91 -24.67
CA ASP A 226 -2.16 10.61 -24.38
C ASP A 226 -1.45 11.91 -24.00
N ASP A 227 -0.71 11.90 -22.90
CA ASP A 227 0.16 12.99 -22.45
C ASP A 227 1.64 12.58 -22.36
N GLU A 228 1.98 11.39 -22.86
CA GLU A 228 3.31 10.79 -22.90
C GLU A 228 3.94 10.48 -21.52
N GLN A 229 3.23 10.72 -20.41
CA GLN A 229 3.73 10.49 -19.05
C GLN A 229 3.50 9.06 -18.56
N TYR A 230 3.94 8.08 -19.36
CA TYR A 230 3.70 6.65 -19.12
C TYR A 230 4.27 6.16 -17.78
N GLY A 231 5.49 6.60 -17.43
CA GLY A 231 6.15 6.20 -16.19
C GLY A 231 5.41 6.68 -14.95
N SER A 232 5.07 7.97 -14.91
CA SER A 232 4.31 8.57 -13.81
C SER A 232 2.92 7.95 -13.68
N THR A 233 2.26 7.70 -14.80
CA THR A 233 0.96 7.02 -14.88
C THR A 233 0.99 5.66 -14.17
N VAL A 234 1.93 4.79 -14.57
CA VAL A 234 2.01 3.43 -14.03
C VAL A 234 2.41 3.42 -12.55
N LEU A 235 3.27 4.36 -12.11
CA LEU A 235 3.60 4.49 -10.69
C LEU A 235 2.38 4.93 -9.86
N ALA A 236 1.57 5.86 -10.37
CA ALA A 236 0.33 6.27 -9.73
C ALA A 236 -0.72 5.14 -9.71
N ASP A 237 -0.83 4.36 -10.80
CA ASP A 237 -1.69 3.18 -10.89
C ASP A 237 -1.32 2.16 -9.80
N ILE A 238 -0.03 1.81 -9.69
CA ILE A 238 0.46 0.86 -8.68
C ILE A 238 0.17 1.36 -7.26
N ALA A 239 0.38 2.64 -6.99
CA ALA A 239 0.07 3.24 -5.69
C ALA A 239 -1.43 3.15 -5.35
N ALA A 240 -2.30 3.46 -6.31
CA ALA A 240 -3.75 3.36 -6.15
C ALA A 240 -4.20 1.90 -5.94
N LEU A 241 -3.72 0.97 -6.77
CA LEU A 241 -4.04 -0.45 -6.69
C LEU A 241 -3.60 -1.08 -5.36
N GLN A 242 -2.40 -0.76 -4.89
CA GLN A 242 -1.91 -1.22 -3.58
C GLN A 242 -2.74 -0.65 -2.42
N ALA A 243 -3.10 0.64 -2.48
CA ALA A 243 -3.92 1.28 -1.45
C ALA A 243 -5.34 0.68 -1.42
N LEU A 244 -5.96 0.47 -2.58
CA LEU A 244 -7.26 -0.18 -2.73
C LEU A 244 -7.23 -1.61 -2.21
N SER A 245 -6.22 -2.40 -2.63
CA SER A 245 -6.05 -3.79 -2.20
C SER A 245 -5.97 -3.89 -0.69
N LYS A 246 -5.10 -3.11 -0.06
CA LYS A 246 -4.95 -3.08 1.39
C LYS A 246 -6.25 -2.74 2.11
N ARG A 247 -7.00 -1.75 1.62
CA ARG A 247 -8.27 -1.32 2.24
C ARG A 247 -9.38 -2.34 2.13
N ILE A 248 -9.52 -2.94 0.96
CA ILE A 248 -10.57 -3.92 0.67
C ILE A 248 -10.30 -5.20 1.49
N HIS A 249 -9.06 -5.70 1.46
CA HIS A 249 -8.67 -6.88 2.23
C HIS A 249 -8.61 -6.65 3.74
N TYR A 250 -8.55 -5.39 4.20
CA TYR A 250 -8.72 -5.08 5.61
C TYR A 250 -10.08 -5.54 6.17
N GLY A 251 -11.05 -5.84 5.29
CA GLY A 251 -12.29 -6.53 5.64
C GLY A 251 -12.06 -7.82 6.45
N LYS A 252 -10.93 -8.54 6.25
CA LYS A 252 -10.58 -9.73 7.06
C LYS A 252 -10.48 -9.40 8.56
N PHE A 253 -9.84 -8.28 8.92
CA PHE A 253 -9.71 -7.85 10.31
C PHE A 253 -11.04 -7.35 10.89
N VAL A 254 -11.83 -6.67 10.06
CA VAL A 254 -13.18 -6.23 10.44
C VAL A 254 -14.07 -7.44 10.74
N ALA A 255 -14.06 -8.44 9.85
CA ALA A 255 -14.79 -9.68 10.02
C ALA A 255 -14.38 -10.44 11.27
N GLU A 256 -13.06 -10.59 11.53
CA GLU A 256 -12.56 -11.27 12.72
C GLU A 256 -12.93 -10.53 14.02
N SER A 257 -12.86 -9.19 14.03
CA SER A 257 -13.31 -8.39 15.19
C SER A 257 -14.81 -8.56 15.48
N LYS A 258 -15.64 -8.56 14.42
CA LYS A 258 -17.08 -8.84 14.52
C LYS A 258 -17.35 -10.28 14.98
N TYR A 259 -16.65 -11.26 14.41
CA TYR A 259 -16.77 -12.68 14.77
C TYR A 259 -16.50 -12.91 16.25
N ARG A 260 -15.39 -12.38 16.77
CA ARG A 260 -15.03 -12.48 18.20
C ARG A 260 -16.09 -11.86 19.13
N SER A 261 -16.85 -10.88 18.65
CA SER A 261 -17.91 -10.24 19.42
C SER A 261 -19.20 -11.07 19.48
N ASN A 262 -19.50 -11.87 18.46
CA ASN A 262 -20.66 -12.76 18.43
C ASN A 262 -20.40 -14.08 17.68
N PRO A 263 -19.56 -14.99 18.20
CA PRO A 263 -19.18 -16.21 17.48
C PRO A 263 -20.37 -17.13 17.20
N THR A 264 -21.26 -17.28 18.18
CA THR A 264 -22.41 -18.18 18.09
C THR A 264 -23.43 -17.73 17.04
N GLY A 265 -23.64 -16.42 16.89
CA GLY A 265 -24.59 -15.90 15.90
C GLY A 265 -24.10 -16.11 14.46
N PHE A 266 -22.82 -15.86 14.20
CA PHE A 266 -22.23 -16.13 12.88
C PHE A 266 -22.19 -17.64 12.58
N GLN A 267 -21.85 -18.47 13.57
CA GLN A 267 -21.82 -19.92 13.39
C GLN A 267 -23.20 -20.47 12.98
N GLN A 268 -24.28 -20.02 13.63
CA GLN A 268 -25.65 -20.43 13.28
C GLN A 268 -26.01 -20.05 11.84
N LEU A 269 -25.75 -18.80 11.43
CA LEU A 269 -26.04 -18.34 10.08
C LEU A 269 -25.26 -19.11 9.02
N VAL A 270 -23.97 -19.37 9.27
CA VAL A 270 -23.15 -20.18 8.35
C VAL A 270 -23.60 -21.64 8.32
N ASP A 271 -24.04 -22.18 9.45
CA ASP A 271 -24.54 -23.55 9.51
C ASP A 271 -25.84 -23.75 8.74
N ASP A 272 -26.69 -22.72 8.71
CA ASP A 272 -27.90 -22.65 7.91
C ASP A 272 -27.62 -22.30 6.43
N GLY A 273 -26.38 -21.91 6.08
CA GLY A 273 -26.01 -21.46 4.74
C GLY A 273 -26.58 -20.09 4.37
N ASP A 274 -26.98 -19.29 5.35
CA ASP A 274 -27.66 -18.01 5.18
C ASP A 274 -26.66 -16.86 4.97
N ALA A 275 -26.15 -16.75 3.74
CA ALA A 275 -25.21 -15.69 3.38
C ALA A 275 -25.85 -14.29 3.39
N GLU A 276 -27.15 -14.20 3.09
CA GLU A 276 -27.91 -12.94 3.15
C GLU A 276 -28.04 -12.45 4.60
N GLY A 277 -28.30 -13.36 5.53
CA GLY A 277 -28.31 -13.09 6.97
C GLY A 277 -26.96 -12.58 7.48
N VAL A 278 -25.85 -13.19 7.02
CA VAL A 278 -24.49 -12.70 7.32
C VAL A 278 -24.30 -11.29 6.77
N MET A 279 -24.60 -11.06 5.49
CA MET A 279 -24.48 -9.73 4.84
C MET A 279 -25.30 -8.65 5.56
N LYS A 280 -26.51 -8.99 6.01
CA LYS A 280 -27.39 -8.10 6.77
C LYS A 280 -26.80 -7.74 8.12
N LEU A 281 -26.21 -8.71 8.83
CA LEU A 281 -25.60 -8.49 10.14
C LEU A 281 -24.30 -7.66 10.04
N LEU A 282 -23.60 -7.76 8.92
CA LEU A 282 -22.41 -6.95 8.62
C LEU A 282 -22.73 -5.50 8.24
N THR A 283 -23.91 -5.26 7.68
CA THR A 283 -24.32 -3.97 7.12
C THR A 283 -24.75 -3.00 8.22
N ASN A 284 -24.12 -1.83 8.25
CA ASN A 284 -24.54 -0.70 9.08
C ASN A 284 -24.66 0.54 8.20
N SER A 285 -25.88 0.80 7.75
CA SER A 285 -26.17 1.88 6.78
C SER A 285 -25.74 3.26 7.28
N ALA A 286 -25.86 3.54 8.58
CA ALA A 286 -25.45 4.82 9.15
C ALA A 286 -23.92 5.01 9.10
N VAL A 287 -23.15 3.95 9.34
CA VAL A 287 -21.68 4.00 9.23
C VAL A 287 -21.24 4.13 7.77
N GLU A 288 -21.92 3.42 6.86
CA GLU A 288 -21.64 3.52 5.42
C GLU A 288 -21.88 4.94 4.89
N GLU A 289 -23.00 5.57 5.26
CA GLU A 289 -23.29 6.95 4.88
C GLU A 289 -22.26 7.95 5.43
N GLN A 290 -21.77 7.74 6.66
CA GLN A 290 -20.70 8.55 7.24
C GLN A 290 -19.38 8.39 6.48
N VAL A 291 -19.02 7.17 6.07
CA VAL A 291 -17.82 6.91 5.24
C VAL A 291 -17.92 7.65 3.92
N LEU A 292 -19.07 7.60 3.25
CA LEU A 292 -19.30 8.26 1.97
C LEU A 292 -19.24 9.79 2.08
N THR A 293 -19.93 10.34 3.09
CA THR A 293 -19.91 11.78 3.37
C THR A 293 -18.49 12.26 3.67
N ARG A 294 -17.72 11.49 4.45
CA ARG A 294 -16.33 11.81 4.78
C ARG A 294 -15.42 11.71 3.55
N ALA A 295 -15.56 10.66 2.74
CA ALA A 295 -14.78 10.48 1.52
C ALA A 295 -15.01 11.64 0.54
N ARG A 296 -16.27 12.05 0.33
CA ARG A 296 -16.61 13.22 -0.49
C ARG A 296 -15.99 14.50 0.06
N LEU A 297 -16.12 14.75 1.36
CA LEU A 297 -15.56 15.96 1.98
C LEU A 297 -14.03 16.01 1.86
N LYS A 298 -13.35 14.88 2.07
CA LYS A 298 -11.90 14.75 1.91
C LYS A 298 -11.48 14.97 0.46
N ALA A 299 -12.15 14.34 -0.50
CA ALA A 299 -11.88 14.54 -1.91
C ALA A 299 -12.03 16.01 -2.33
N ARG A 300 -13.08 16.69 -1.85
CA ARG A 300 -13.28 18.13 -2.08
C ARG A 300 -12.17 18.99 -1.47
N THR A 301 -11.66 18.61 -0.30
CA THR A 301 -10.59 19.36 0.38
C THR A 301 -9.23 19.13 -0.29
N TYR A 302 -8.89 17.90 -0.66
CA TYR A 302 -7.58 17.56 -1.23
C TYR A 302 -7.48 17.83 -2.74
N GLY A 303 -8.62 17.85 -3.45
CA GLY A 303 -8.66 18.11 -4.88
C GLY A 303 -8.52 19.59 -5.27
N ARG A 304 -8.45 20.50 -4.29
CA ARG A 304 -8.31 21.95 -4.48
C ARG A 304 -6.91 22.40 -4.07
N GLU A 305 -6.32 23.29 -4.86
CA GLU A 305 -5.12 24.00 -4.43
C GLU A 305 -5.53 24.99 -3.33
N PRO A 306 -4.84 25.05 -2.18
CA PRO A 306 -5.13 26.07 -1.18
C PRO A 306 -4.85 27.44 -1.80
N SER A 307 -5.87 28.21 -2.14
CA SER A 307 -5.69 29.57 -2.59
C SER A 307 -5.06 30.37 -1.44
N MET A 308 -3.77 30.72 -1.55
CA MET A 308 -3.17 31.74 -0.71
C MET A 308 -3.79 33.08 -1.09
N SER A 309 -4.95 33.39 -0.50
CA SER A 309 -5.46 34.75 -0.48
C SER A 309 -4.52 35.56 0.42
N VAL A 310 -3.42 36.03 -0.17
CA VAL A 310 -2.69 37.17 0.37
C VAL A 310 -3.68 38.32 0.32
N THR A 311 -4.35 38.57 1.45
CA THR A 311 -5.01 39.84 1.71
C THR A 311 -3.93 40.90 1.62
N THR A 312 -3.82 41.54 0.45
CA THR A 312 -3.16 42.83 0.38
C THR A 312 -4.02 43.78 1.22
N ASN A 313 -3.43 44.28 2.30
CA ASN A 313 -4.04 45.32 3.11
C ASN A 313 -4.33 46.52 2.21
N GLY A 314 -5.62 46.73 1.90
CA GLY A 314 -6.18 47.92 1.28
C GLY A 314 -7.42 48.28 2.06
N GLU A 315 -7.36 49.41 2.74
CA GLU A 315 -8.36 49.91 3.69
C GLU A 315 -9.73 50.13 3.04
N GLY A 316 -10.78 49.70 3.74
CA GLY A 316 -12.07 50.38 3.79
C GLY A 316 -13.19 49.83 2.89
N GLY A 317 -14.32 49.51 3.54
CA GLY A 317 -15.64 49.75 2.96
C GLY A 317 -16.50 48.52 2.66
N ASP A 318 -17.54 48.38 3.49
CA ASP A 318 -18.82 47.70 3.27
C ASP A 318 -18.91 46.17 3.22
N CYS A 319 -19.62 45.70 4.24
CA CYS A 319 -20.36 44.46 4.33
C CYS A 319 -21.45 44.40 3.25
N ALA A 320 -21.09 43.88 2.08
CA ALA A 320 -22.05 43.32 1.14
C ALA A 320 -21.90 41.80 1.17
N ALA A 321 -23.01 41.12 1.46
CA ALA A 321 -23.15 39.68 1.28
C ALA A 321 -22.70 39.32 -0.15
N ALA A 322 -21.50 38.75 -0.26
CA ALA A 322 -21.07 38.09 -1.47
C ALA A 322 -22.05 36.94 -1.67
N LYS A 323 -22.88 37.06 -2.68
CA LYS A 323 -23.59 35.90 -3.22
C LYS A 323 -22.51 34.91 -3.62
N ASP A 324 -22.55 33.73 -3.01
CA ASP A 324 -21.78 32.56 -3.42
C ASP A 324 -22.30 32.11 -4.81
N GLU A 325 -22.05 32.90 -5.84
CA GLU A 325 -22.31 32.54 -7.23
C GLU A 325 -21.06 31.83 -7.78
N GLU A 326 -21.15 30.51 -7.82
CA GLU A 326 -20.81 29.66 -8.97
C GLU A 326 -19.45 29.89 -9.67
N ASN A 327 -18.38 30.13 -8.92
CA ASN A 327 -17.05 29.75 -9.38
C ASN A 327 -16.44 28.79 -8.36
N GLU A 328 -17.08 27.63 -8.23
CA GLU A 328 -16.38 26.47 -7.69
C GLU A 328 -15.26 26.15 -8.67
N GLU A 329 -14.02 26.55 -8.37
CA GLU A 329 -12.86 26.06 -9.12
C GLU A 329 -12.97 24.53 -9.18
N GLU A 330 -13.14 24.01 -10.40
CA GLU A 330 -13.25 22.57 -10.66
C GLU A 330 -11.99 21.91 -10.09
N GLY A 331 -12.16 21.15 -9.01
CA GLY A 331 -11.07 20.36 -8.44
C GLY A 331 -10.59 19.34 -9.48
N LYS A 332 -9.34 18.87 -9.34
CA LYS A 332 -8.72 17.93 -10.31
C LYS A 332 -9.55 16.65 -10.57
N VAL A 333 -10.38 16.26 -9.60
CA VAL A 333 -11.34 15.14 -9.70
C VAL A 333 -12.65 15.56 -9.08
N ASP A 334 -13.77 15.21 -9.70
CA ASP A 334 -15.10 15.39 -9.11
C ASP A 334 -15.23 14.58 -7.81
N PRO A 335 -15.46 15.22 -6.65
CA PRO A 335 -15.66 14.53 -5.38
C PRO A 335 -16.78 13.48 -5.40
N LEU A 336 -17.79 13.63 -6.28
CA LEU A 336 -18.89 12.67 -6.43
C LEU A 336 -18.44 11.34 -7.07
N ILE A 337 -17.42 11.38 -7.94
CA ILE A 337 -16.85 10.18 -8.55
C ILE A 337 -16.12 9.36 -7.48
N ILE A 338 -15.36 10.03 -6.60
CA ILE A 338 -14.70 9.37 -5.47
C ILE A 338 -15.74 8.74 -4.53
N GLU A 339 -16.81 9.47 -4.20
CA GLU A 339 -17.93 8.89 -3.43
C GLU A 339 -18.51 7.66 -4.10
N SER A 340 -18.71 7.71 -5.42
CA SER A 340 -19.25 6.61 -6.21
C SER A 340 -18.33 5.38 -6.22
N ILE A 341 -17.01 5.58 -6.31
CA ILE A 341 -16.01 4.51 -6.18
C ILE A 341 -16.14 3.83 -4.82
N TYR A 342 -16.28 4.59 -3.73
CA TYR A 342 -16.48 4.01 -2.40
C TYR A 342 -17.80 3.23 -2.30
N ARG A 343 -18.89 3.83 -2.78
CA ARG A 343 -20.25 3.29 -2.68
C ARG A 343 -20.43 2.01 -3.50
N GLN A 344 -19.92 1.99 -4.73
CA GLN A 344 -20.20 0.94 -5.70
C GLN A 344 -19.10 -0.11 -5.76
N LEU A 345 -17.83 0.25 -5.50
CA LEU A 345 -16.70 -0.67 -5.60
C LEU A 345 -16.13 -1.07 -4.23
N ILE A 346 -15.59 -0.11 -3.47
CA ILE A 346 -14.79 -0.42 -2.26
C ILE A 346 -15.64 -1.08 -1.16
N ILE A 347 -16.81 -0.51 -0.84
CA ILE A 347 -17.67 -1.05 0.23
C ILE A 347 -18.20 -2.44 -0.14
N PRO A 348 -18.79 -2.67 -1.33
CA PRO A 348 -19.26 -4.00 -1.71
C PRO A 348 -18.16 -5.06 -1.73
N MET A 349 -16.99 -4.78 -2.31
CA MET A 349 -15.87 -5.73 -2.29
C MET A 349 -15.39 -6.05 -0.88
N THR A 350 -15.36 -5.06 0.02
CA THR A 350 -14.99 -5.28 1.42
C THR A 350 -16.00 -6.22 2.09
N LYS A 351 -17.29 -6.05 1.83
CA LYS A 351 -18.34 -6.94 2.38
C LYS A 351 -18.25 -8.36 1.83
N ASP A 352 -17.95 -8.53 0.54
CA ASP A 352 -17.75 -9.85 -0.07
C ASP A 352 -16.62 -10.62 0.63
N ILE A 353 -15.52 -9.91 0.94
CA ILE A 353 -14.40 -10.46 1.72
C ILE A 353 -14.84 -10.81 3.14
N GLU A 354 -15.60 -9.93 3.81
CA GLU A 354 -16.10 -10.18 5.16
C GLU A 354 -16.96 -11.45 5.22
N VAL A 355 -17.90 -11.62 4.26
CA VAL A 355 -18.74 -12.81 4.17
C VAL A 355 -17.89 -14.06 3.92
N ALA A 356 -17.04 -14.05 2.89
CA ALA A 356 -16.22 -15.20 2.56
C ALA A 356 -15.27 -15.61 3.69
N TYR A 357 -14.70 -14.62 4.39
CA TYR A 357 -13.89 -14.85 5.59
C TYR A 357 -14.69 -15.56 6.68
N LEU A 358 -15.91 -15.09 6.99
CA LEU A 358 -16.74 -15.66 8.05
C LEU A 358 -17.17 -17.09 7.76
N PHE A 359 -17.49 -17.41 6.51
CA PHE A 359 -17.81 -18.79 6.11
C PHE A 359 -16.64 -19.74 6.38
N LEU A 360 -15.45 -19.39 5.89
CA LEU A 360 -14.24 -20.19 6.13
C LEU A 360 -13.91 -20.26 7.61
N ARG A 361 -14.06 -19.15 8.34
CA ARG A 361 -13.81 -19.07 9.78
C ARG A 361 -14.70 -20.01 10.60
N CYS A 362 -15.93 -20.28 10.11
CA CYS A 362 -16.89 -21.21 10.70
C CYS A 362 -16.75 -22.65 10.14
N GLY A 363 -15.77 -22.90 9.27
CA GLY A 363 -15.45 -24.24 8.74
C GLY A 363 -16.26 -24.66 7.51
N ARG A 364 -16.87 -23.71 6.77
CA ARG A 364 -17.60 -23.99 5.52
C ARG A 364 -17.02 -23.22 4.34
N GLU A 365 -17.18 -23.78 3.15
CA GLU A 365 -16.84 -23.06 1.92
C GLU A 365 -17.82 -21.90 1.69
N PRO A 366 -17.32 -20.74 1.23
CA PRO A 366 -18.17 -19.61 0.95
C PRO A 366 -19.07 -19.89 -0.27
N PRO A 367 -20.27 -19.30 -0.33
CA PRO A 367 -21.12 -19.39 -1.51
C PRO A 367 -20.40 -18.88 -2.76
N ALA A 368 -20.73 -19.47 -3.92
CA ALA A 368 -20.03 -19.17 -5.18
C ALA A 368 -20.14 -17.70 -5.62
N GLU A 369 -21.13 -16.95 -5.12
CA GLU A 369 -21.30 -15.52 -5.38
C GLU A 369 -20.24 -14.65 -4.67
N PHE A 370 -19.65 -15.15 -3.59
CA PHE A 370 -18.58 -14.50 -2.81
C PHE A 370 -17.21 -15.12 -3.08
N ALA A 371 -17.02 -15.73 -4.25
CA ALA A 371 -15.72 -16.23 -4.66
C ALA A 371 -14.74 -15.09 -4.96
N SER A 372 -13.44 -15.34 -4.81
CA SER A 372 -12.38 -14.33 -4.98
C SER A 372 -12.19 -13.83 -6.41
N ASP A 373 -12.82 -14.49 -7.38
CA ASP A 373 -12.75 -14.15 -8.81
C ASP A 373 -13.84 -13.17 -9.26
N ARG A 374 -14.78 -12.79 -8.39
CA ARG A 374 -15.96 -11.97 -8.74
C ARG A 374 -16.40 -11.05 -7.61
N MET A 375 -17.39 -10.21 -7.91
CA MET A 375 -18.11 -9.38 -6.96
C MET A 375 -19.58 -9.80 -6.91
N SER A 376 -20.21 -9.74 -5.74
CA SER A 376 -21.64 -10.02 -5.57
C SER A 376 -22.51 -8.94 -6.24
N VAL A 377 -22.04 -7.70 -6.25
CA VAL A 377 -22.67 -6.56 -6.93
C VAL A 377 -21.78 -6.13 -8.10
N ASP A 378 -22.20 -6.47 -9.31
CA ASP A 378 -21.44 -6.09 -10.51
C ASP A 378 -21.58 -4.59 -10.79
N VAL A 379 -20.45 -3.95 -11.07
CA VAL A 379 -20.37 -2.53 -11.43
C VAL A 379 -19.77 -2.41 -12.82
N THR A 380 -20.55 -1.85 -13.74
CA THR A 380 -20.13 -1.61 -15.13
C THR A 380 -19.82 -0.14 -15.41
N GLU A 381 -20.42 0.78 -14.66
CA GLU A 381 -20.23 2.23 -14.80
C GLU A 381 -20.41 2.94 -13.46
N LEU A 382 -19.59 3.98 -13.22
CA LEU A 382 -19.73 4.83 -12.04
C LEU A 382 -20.66 6.00 -12.35
N SER A 383 -21.91 5.92 -11.89
CA SER A 383 -22.85 7.04 -11.96
C SER A 383 -22.75 7.89 -10.69
N PRO A 384 -22.43 9.21 -10.80
CA PRO A 384 -22.74 10.15 -9.74
C PRO A 384 -24.27 10.27 -9.66
N ARG A 385 -24.84 9.95 -8.51
CA ARG A 385 -26.29 10.07 -8.27
C ARG A 385 -26.65 11.42 -7.67
#